data_AF-A0A6J5FB88-F1
#
_entry.id   AF-A0A6J5FB88-F1
#
_cell.length_a   1.000
_cell.length_b   1.000
_cell.length_c   1.000
_cell.angle_alpha   90.00
_cell.angle_beta   90.00
_cell.angle_gamma   90.00
#
_symmetry.space_group_name_H-M   'P 1'
#
loop_
_entity.id
_entity.type
_entity.pdbx_description
1 polymer ?
#
loop_
_entity_poly.entity_id
_entity_poly.type
_entity_poly.pdbx_seq_one_letter_code
_entity_poly.pdbx_strand_id
1 'polypeptide(L)'
;MRQRPDALSDETRQALMALAEDIPRLWEHPDTTPDVRKRIVRTVIKEIVVTSHGDSVRVIVHWQGGDHTELRLKKTPIGAPHTSAAPIPAHPGR
;
A
#
# COMPACT_ATOMS: atom_id res chain seq x y z
N MET A 1 12.88 18.66 18.73
CA MET A 1 12.29 17.66 19.64
C MET A 1 11.01 17.14 19.03
N ARG A 2 10.97 15.88 18.57
CA ARG A 2 9.74 15.24 18.05
C ARG A 2 8.99 14.72 19.27
N GLN A 3 7.96 15.43 19.71
CA GLN A 3 7.11 14.95 20.80
C GLN A 3 6.53 13.60 20.36
N ARG A 4 6.93 12.51 21.05
CA ARG A 4 6.12 11.29 21.04
C ARG A 4 4.79 11.72 21.68
N PRO A 5 3.65 11.58 21.00
CA PRO A 5 2.37 11.82 21.66
C PRO A 5 2.39 11.01 22.96
N ASP A 6 1.96 11.62 24.06
CA ASP A 6 1.48 10.88 25.24
C ASP A 6 0.72 9.65 24.73
N ALA A 7 1.01 8.47 25.29
CA ALA A 7 0.52 7.18 24.80
C ALA A 7 -0.88 7.34 24.20
N LEU A 8 -1.00 7.13 22.87
CA LEU A 8 -2.21 7.43 22.09
C LEU A 8 -3.44 7.05 22.91
N SER A 9 -4.28 8.02 23.27
CA SER A 9 -5.49 7.74 24.03
C SER A 9 -6.34 6.71 23.31
N ASP A 10 -7.06 5.87 24.06
CA ASP A 10 -7.90 4.83 23.47
C ASP A 10 -8.93 5.42 22.49
N GLU A 11 -9.47 6.60 22.79
CA GLU A 11 -10.37 7.35 21.90
C GLU A 11 -9.71 7.72 20.57
N THR A 12 -8.46 8.24 20.62
CA THR A 12 -7.71 8.57 19.41
C THR A 12 -7.40 7.33 18.59
N ARG A 13 -7.02 6.23 19.26
CA ARG A 13 -6.77 4.94 18.60
C ARG A 13 -8.05 4.44 17.91
N GLN A 14 -9.19 4.46 18.59
CA GLN A 14 -10.47 4.04 18.02
C GLN A 14 -10.86 4.88 16.80
N ALA A 15 -10.70 6.21 16.88
CA ALA A 15 -10.97 7.10 15.76
C ALA A 15 -10.06 6.80 14.54
N LEU A 16 -8.78 6.49 14.79
CA LEU A 16 -7.85 6.08 13.74
C LEU A 16 -8.21 4.72 13.13
N MET A 17 -8.68 3.76 13.94
CA MET A 17 -9.13 2.46 13.44
C MET A 17 -10.39 2.61 12.58
N ALA A 18 -11.37 3.38 13.02
CA ALA A 18 -12.57 3.68 12.23
C ALA A 18 -12.21 4.32 10.88
N LEU A 19 -11.29 5.30 10.89
CA LEU A 19 -10.81 5.91 9.65
C LEU A 19 -10.10 4.90 8.74
N ALA A 20 -9.33 3.97 9.31
CA ALA A 20 -8.63 2.94 8.55
C ALA A 20 -9.61 1.96 7.87
N GLU A 21 -10.74 1.64 8.52
CA GLU A 21 -11.80 0.80 7.96
C GLU A 21 -12.48 1.41 6.73
N ASP A 22 -12.50 2.74 6.62
CA ASP A 22 -13.06 3.45 5.46
C ASP A 22 -12.12 3.48 4.24
N ILE A 23 -10.82 3.23 4.42
CA ILE A 23 -9.82 3.34 3.34
C ILE A 23 -10.12 2.40 2.17
N PRO A 24 -10.42 1.09 2.35
CA PRO A 24 -10.73 0.20 1.23
C PRO A 24 -11.92 0.69 0.39
N ARG A 25 -12.99 1.12 1.06
CA ARG A 25 -14.18 1.66 0.39
C ARG A 25 -13.84 2.92 -0.41
N LEU A 26 -13.09 3.85 0.19
CA LEU A 26 -12.66 5.07 -0.49
C LEU A 26 -11.75 4.74 -1.67
N TRP A 27 -10.87 3.75 -1.55
CA TRP A 27 -9.93 3.39 -2.61
C TRP A 27 -10.64 2.87 -3.87
N GLU A 28 -11.67 2.05 -3.69
CA GLU A 28 -12.44 1.40 -4.76
C GLU A 28 -13.54 2.29 -5.35
N HIS A 29 -13.94 3.35 -4.66
CA HIS A 29 -15.01 4.23 -5.10
C HIS A 29 -14.72 4.84 -6.50
N PRO A 30 -15.70 4.85 -7.43
CA PRO A 30 -15.48 5.26 -8.82
C PRO A 30 -15.05 6.72 -8.95
N ASP A 31 -15.54 7.60 -8.08
CA ASP A 31 -15.19 9.02 -8.06
C ASP A 31 -13.85 9.32 -7.37
N THR A 32 -13.16 8.29 -6.84
CA THR A 32 -11.88 8.50 -6.18
C THR A 32 -10.80 8.79 -7.21
N THR A 33 -10.40 10.06 -7.23
CA THR A 33 -9.39 10.54 -8.15
C THR A 33 -8.01 9.97 -7.81
N PRO A 34 -7.10 9.87 -8.81
CA PRO A 34 -5.72 9.48 -8.57
C PRO A 34 -5.01 10.35 -7.51
N ASP A 35 -5.37 11.63 -7.41
CA ASP A 35 -4.79 12.54 -6.43
C ASP A 35 -5.21 12.21 -4.99
N VAL A 36 -6.46 11.79 -4.79
CA VAL A 36 -6.94 11.29 -3.49
C VAL A 36 -6.18 10.01 -3.11
N ARG A 37 -6.07 9.04 -4.03
CA ARG A 37 -5.30 7.81 -3.80
C ARG A 37 -3.84 8.11 -3.45
N LYS A 38 -3.19 9.00 -4.21
CA LYS A 38 -1.80 9.43 -3.93
C LYS A 38 -1.67 10.09 -2.56
N ARG A 39 -2.64 10.91 -2.15
CA ARG A 39 -2.64 11.55 -0.83
C ARG A 39 -2.71 10.52 0.30
N ILE A 40 -3.58 9.52 0.18
CA ILE A 40 -3.68 8.42 1.15
C ILE A 40 -2.32 7.72 1.28
N VAL A 41 -1.76 7.26 0.15
CA VAL A 41 -0.48 6.54 0.11
C VAL A 41 0.67 7.36 0.71
N ARG A 42 0.79 8.65 0.34
CA ARG A 42 1.83 9.55 0.87
C ARG A 42 1.70 9.81 2.37
N THR A 43 0.50 9.63 2.93
CA THR A 43 0.27 9.83 4.37
C THR A 43 0.78 8.62 5.17
N VAL A 44 0.68 7.41 4.63
CA VAL A 44 1.00 6.16 5.35
C VAL A 44 2.37 5.58 5.01
N ILE A 45 2.93 5.87 3.83
CA ILE A 45 4.25 5.39 3.41
C ILE A 45 5.34 6.38 3.79
N LYS A 46 6.40 5.89 4.42
CA LYS A 46 7.62 6.65 4.70
C LYS A 46 8.55 6.69 3.49
N GLU A 47 8.88 5.53 2.94
CA GLU A 47 9.74 5.38 1.76
C GLU A 47 9.51 4.01 1.12
N ILE A 48 9.93 3.88 -0.15
CA ILE A 48 9.94 2.61 -0.87
C ILE A 48 11.35 2.36 -1.37
N VAL A 49 11.98 1.29 -0.90
CA VAL A 49 13.31 0.86 -1.31
C VAL A 49 13.18 -0.26 -2.33
N VAL A 50 13.71 -0.02 -3.54
CA VAL A 50 13.64 -0.99 -4.63
C VAL A 50 15.06 -1.47 -4.95
N THR A 51 15.28 -2.78 -4.85
CA THR A 51 16.56 -3.42 -5.15
C THR A 51 16.37 -4.44 -6.26
N SER A 52 17.23 -4.42 -7.28
CA SER A 52 17.13 -5.31 -8.43
C SER A 52 18.25 -6.35 -8.38
N HIS A 53 17.90 -7.64 -8.51
CA HIS A 53 18.84 -8.75 -8.56
C HIS A 53 18.50 -9.67 -9.72
N GLY A 54 19.35 -9.71 -10.75
CA GLY A 54 19.13 -10.56 -11.92
C GLY A 54 17.77 -10.30 -12.58
N ASP A 55 16.93 -11.34 -12.63
CA ASP A 55 15.56 -11.36 -13.14
C ASP A 55 14.49 -11.04 -12.08
N SER A 56 14.89 -10.54 -10.91
CA SER A 56 13.98 -10.22 -9.80
C SER A 56 14.16 -8.80 -9.26
N VAL A 57 13.09 -8.28 -8.66
CA VAL A 57 13.04 -7.00 -7.96
C VAL A 57 12.50 -7.25 -6.56
N ARG A 58 13.26 -6.82 -5.56
CA ARG A 58 12.82 -6.74 -4.17
C ARG A 58 12.34 -5.32 -3.91
N VAL A 59 11.13 -5.19 -3.39
CA VAL A 59 10.52 -3.93 -2.98
C VAL A 59 10.28 -4.01 -1.49
N ILE A 60 10.76 -3.00 -0.76
CA ILE A 60 10.49 -2.84 0.67
C ILE A 60 9.74 -1.53 0.84
N VAL A 61 8.54 -1.60 1.39
CA VAL A 61 7.76 -0.43 1.78
C VAL A 61 7.99 -0.21 3.26
N HIS A 62 8.55 0.93 3.63
CA HIS A 62 8.62 1.34 5.03
C HIS A 62 7.38 2.18 5.36
N TRP A 63 6.64 1.77 6.39
CA TRP A 63 5.42 2.45 6.82
C TRP A 63 5.71 3.52 7.88
N GLN A 64 4.83 4.51 7.94
CA GLN A 64 4.79 5.46 9.04
C GLN A 64 4.39 4.70 10.32
N GLY A 65 5.31 4.59 11.27
CA GLY A 65 5.14 3.75 12.47
C GLY A 65 6.29 2.77 12.71
N GLY A 66 7.17 2.57 11.71
CA GLY A 66 8.38 1.75 11.84
C GLY A 66 8.22 0.32 11.34
N ASP A 67 7.02 -0.08 10.91
CA ASP A 67 6.78 -1.36 10.26
C ASP A 67 7.26 -1.37 8.80
N HIS A 68 7.35 -2.54 8.18
CA HIS A 68 7.68 -2.67 6.77
C HIS A 68 7.03 -3.88 6.11
N THR A 69 6.73 -3.74 4.82
CA THR A 69 6.27 -4.85 3.97
C THR A 69 7.28 -5.12 2.88
N GLU A 70 7.65 -6.39 2.70
CA GLU A 70 8.54 -6.84 1.63
C GLU A 70 7.74 -7.55 0.53
N LEU A 71 8.06 -7.23 -0.73
CA LEU A 71 7.53 -7.90 -1.91
C LEU A 71 8.69 -8.30 -2.83
N ARG A 72 8.62 -9.52 -3.40
CA ARG A 72 9.56 -9.98 -4.43
C ARG A 72 8.81 -10.23 -5.72
N LEU A 73 9.22 -9.54 -6.77
CA LEU A 73 8.62 -9.59 -8.10
C LEU A 73 9.63 -10.14 -9.09
N LYS A 74 9.18 -10.95 -10.04
CA LYS A 74 9.99 -11.26 -11.23
C LYS A 74 9.94 -10.08 -12.18
N LYS A 75 11.06 -9.73 -12.79
CA LYS A 75 11.15 -8.72 -13.83
C LYS A 75 10.47 -9.24 -15.08
N THR A 76 9.55 -8.45 -15.60
CA THR A 76 9.05 -8.66 -16.96
C THR A 76 10.17 -8.31 -17.95
N PRO A 77 10.44 -9.17 -18.96
CA PRO A 77 11.43 -8.87 -19.99
C PRO A 77 11.13 -7.55 -20.70
N ILE A 78 12.19 -6.81 -21.04
CA ILE A 78 12.08 -5.56 -21.79
C ILE A 78 11.40 -5.87 -23.14
N GLY A 79 10.26 -5.23 -23.41
CA GLY A 79 9.47 -5.42 -24.64
C GLY A 79 8.21 -6.25 -24.49
N ALA A 80 7.96 -6.88 -23.35
CA ALA A 80 6.67 -7.51 -23.08
C ALA A 80 5.62 -6.44 -22.69
N PRO A 81 4.37 -6.54 -23.18
CA PRO A 81 3.32 -5.59 -22.84
C PRO A 81 3.10 -5.57 -21.34
N HIS A 82 3.02 -4.37 -20.76
CA HIS A 82 2.53 -4.20 -19.39
C HIS A 82 1.04 -4.54 -19.40
N THR A 83 0.69 -5.81 -19.25
CA THR A 83 -0.73 -6.17 -19.21
C THR A 83 -1.31 -5.64 -17.90
N SER A 84 -1.99 -4.49 -17.99
CA SER A 84 -3.04 -4.11 -17.04
C SER A 84 -4.29 -4.91 -17.40
N ALA A 85 -4.20 -6.24 -17.37
CA ALA A 85 -5.30 -7.17 -17.57
C ALA A 85 -4.79 -8.60 -17.35
N ALA A 86 -4.90 -9.09 -16.12
CA ALA A 86 -5.10 -10.50 -15.87
C ALA A 86 -6.48 -10.61 -15.20
N PRO A 87 -7.45 -11.36 -15.76
CA PRO A 87 -8.70 -11.62 -15.06
C PRO A 87 -8.38 -12.45 -13.82
N ILE A 88 -8.91 -12.01 -12.67
CA ILE A 88 -8.99 -12.80 -11.45
C ILE A 88 -9.53 -14.19 -11.81
N PRO A 89 -8.80 -15.30 -11.59
CA PRO A 89 -9.34 -16.62 -11.83
C PRO A 89 -10.49 -16.86 -10.85
N ALA A 90 -11.68 -17.09 -11.38
CA ALA A 90 -12.82 -17.55 -10.61
C ALA A 90 -12.42 -18.86 -9.91
N HIS A 91 -12.49 -18.85 -8.57
CA HIS A 91 -12.33 -20.05 -7.77
C HIS A 91 -13.52 -20.98 -8.08
N PRO A 92 -13.32 -22.25 -8.48
CA PRO A 92 -14.40 -23.22 -8.53
C PRO A 92 -14.62 -23.71 -7.09
N GLY A 93 -15.73 -23.30 -6.46
CA GLY A 93 -16.04 -23.80 -5.12
C GLY A 93 -17.07 -22.99 -4.34
N ARG A 94 -18.28 -22.86 -4.87
CA ARG A 94 -19.51 -23.03 -4.08
C ARG A 94 -20.65 -23.47 -4.96
#